data_AF-A0A2X2ZA37-F1
#
_entry.id   AF-A0A2X2ZA37-F1
#
_cell.length_a   1.000
_cell.length_b   1.000
_cell.length_c   1.000
_cell.angle_alpha   90.00
_cell.angle_beta   90.00
_cell.angle_gamma   90.00
#
_symmetry.space_group_name_H-M   'P 1'
#
loop_
_entity.id
_entity.type
_entity.pdbx_description
1 polymer ?
#
loop_
_entity_poly.entity_id
_entity_poly.type
_entity_poly.pdbx_seq_one_letter_code
_entity_poly.pdbx_strand_id
1 'polypeptide(L)'
;MKKIFFILTALSIISCKSLPKESSKDSGNSLHTQWKGKYSISHDFGKLDENAEMTLDYDLTITKDSCTFGGLGYKTFFTDVCSITGNEKQIIVKYISQIEGNPMTNHLPTDTLAVVFRKDGKYFLQSEIVPNKDWQYNTPILLKKKS
;
A
#
# COMPACT_ATOMS: atom_id res chain seq x y z
N MET A 1 29.20 -30.03 -72.53
CA MET A 1 27.85 -29.92 -71.91
C MET A 1 28.05 -29.78 -70.40
N LYS A 2 27.71 -28.60 -69.84
CA LYS A 2 27.84 -28.19 -68.42
C LYS A 2 26.70 -28.83 -67.61
N LYS A 3 26.96 -29.67 -66.60
CA LYS A 3 27.25 -29.37 -65.16
C LYS A 3 26.15 -28.50 -64.52
N ILE A 4 25.10 -29.14 -63.99
CA ILE A 4 24.89 -29.56 -62.58
C ILE A 4 24.52 -28.37 -61.68
N PHE A 5 23.25 -28.38 -61.28
CA PHE A 5 22.61 -27.57 -60.25
C PHE A 5 23.22 -27.82 -58.87
N PHE A 6 23.44 -26.76 -58.10
CA PHE A 6 23.51 -26.85 -56.64
C PHE A 6 22.64 -25.74 -56.03
N ILE A 7 21.60 -26.17 -55.33
CA ILE A 7 20.71 -25.37 -54.51
C ILE A 7 21.38 -25.25 -53.13
N LEU A 8 21.62 -24.03 -52.67
CA LEU A 8 22.11 -23.76 -51.31
C LEU A 8 20.90 -23.44 -50.41
N THR A 9 20.58 -24.34 -49.50
CA THR A 9 19.63 -24.11 -48.41
C THR A 9 20.37 -23.47 -47.23
N ALA A 10 19.96 -22.28 -46.82
CA ALA A 10 20.44 -21.65 -45.59
C ALA A 10 19.63 -22.18 -44.39
N LEU A 11 20.26 -23.02 -43.57
CA LEU A 11 19.75 -23.41 -42.26
C LEU A 11 20.04 -22.30 -41.24
N SER A 12 18.99 -21.61 -40.82
CA SER A 12 19.04 -20.67 -39.69
C SER A 12 19.12 -21.46 -38.37
N ILE A 13 20.29 -21.43 -37.75
CA ILE A 13 20.52 -21.91 -36.38
C ILE A 13 19.94 -20.90 -35.39
N ILE A 14 18.79 -21.23 -34.81
CA ILE A 14 18.23 -20.54 -33.64
C ILE A 14 19.06 -21.00 -32.42
N SER A 15 20.03 -20.18 -32.03
CA SER A 15 20.76 -20.34 -30.78
C SER A 15 19.85 -19.89 -29.63
N CYS A 16 19.22 -20.83 -28.93
CA CYS A 16 18.61 -20.59 -27.62
C CYS A 16 19.72 -20.27 -26.61
N LYS A 17 20.10 -19.00 -26.51
CA LYS A 17 20.73 -18.48 -25.29
C LYS A 17 19.63 -18.41 -24.24
N SER A 18 19.64 -19.36 -23.30
CA SER A 18 18.89 -19.24 -22.06
C SER A 18 19.28 -17.93 -21.39
N LEU A 19 18.28 -17.09 -21.12
CA LEU A 19 18.45 -15.87 -20.33
C LEU A 19 19.06 -16.25 -18.97
N PRO A 20 20.09 -15.53 -18.49
CA PRO A 20 20.57 -15.75 -17.14
C PRO A 20 19.43 -15.39 -16.20
N LYS A 21 19.01 -16.38 -15.41
CA LYS A 21 18.11 -16.21 -14.27
C LYS A 21 18.80 -15.20 -13.35
N GLU A 22 18.32 -13.96 -13.34
CA GLU A 22 18.62 -13.02 -12.27
C GLU A 22 18.12 -13.67 -10.98
N SER A 23 19.01 -14.39 -10.32
CA SER A 23 18.89 -14.60 -8.89
C SER A 23 19.12 -13.24 -8.25
N SER A 24 18.03 -12.50 -8.04
CA SER A 24 18.04 -11.43 -7.07
C SER A 24 18.44 -12.06 -5.74
N LYS A 25 19.71 -11.89 -5.38
CA LYS A 25 20.21 -12.05 -4.02
C LYS A 25 19.37 -11.10 -3.16
N ASP A 26 18.33 -11.64 -2.55
CA ASP A 26 17.56 -10.98 -1.49
C ASP A 26 18.44 -10.95 -0.23
N SER A 27 19.35 -9.99 -0.20
CA SER A 27 20.05 -9.59 1.01
C SER A 27 19.59 -8.18 1.36
N GLY A 28 18.61 -8.07 2.26
CA GLY A 28 18.29 -6.80 2.92
C GLY A 28 16.80 -6.57 3.11
N ASN A 29 16.30 -6.89 4.31
CA ASN A 29 14.99 -6.53 4.88
C ASN A 29 13.90 -6.13 3.86
N SER A 30 12.94 -7.04 3.63
CA SER A 30 11.73 -6.76 2.86
C SER A 30 11.08 -5.44 3.29
N LEU A 31 10.41 -4.74 2.37
CA LEU A 31 9.73 -3.46 2.64
C LEU A 31 8.78 -3.57 3.85
N HIS A 32 8.10 -4.71 3.97
CA HIS A 32 7.29 -5.10 5.12
C HIS A 32 8.07 -5.13 6.43
N THR A 33 9.30 -5.64 6.43
CA THR A 33 10.15 -5.63 7.61
C THR A 33 10.58 -4.21 8.00
N GLN A 34 10.88 -3.35 7.03
CA GLN A 34 11.30 -1.97 7.28
C GLN A 34 10.18 -1.08 7.82
N TRP A 35 8.95 -1.34 7.37
CA TRP A 35 7.75 -0.60 7.74
C TRP A 35 6.89 -1.32 8.77
N LYS A 36 7.33 -2.46 9.29
CA LYS A 36 6.66 -3.22 10.34
C LYS A 36 6.29 -2.31 11.52
N GLY A 37 5.04 -2.40 11.95
CA GLY A 37 4.52 -1.64 13.08
C GLY A 37 3.02 -1.44 13.00
N LYS A 38 2.49 -0.85 14.08
CA LYS A 38 1.12 -0.36 14.15
C LYS A 38 1.17 1.16 14.20
N TYR A 39 0.47 1.81 13.29
CA TYR A 39 0.40 3.26 13.17
C TYR A 39 -1.05 3.68 13.39
N SER A 40 -1.28 4.76 14.13
CA SER A 40 -2.63 5.21 14.43
C SER A 40 -2.79 6.73 14.34
N ILE A 41 -3.99 7.13 13.95
CA ILE A 41 -4.51 8.50 14.01
C ILE A 41 -5.78 8.45 14.86
N SER A 42 -5.97 9.45 15.71
CA SER A 42 -7.20 9.62 16.47
C SER A 42 -7.57 11.10 16.44
N HIS A 43 -8.79 11.37 16.02
CA HIS A 43 -9.35 12.70 15.92
C HIS A 43 -10.65 12.75 16.70
N ASP A 44 -10.64 13.54 17.78
CA ASP A 44 -11.83 13.98 18.47
C ASP A 44 -12.28 15.30 17.83
N PHE A 45 -13.46 15.28 17.22
CA PHE A 45 -14.13 16.44 16.62
C PHE A 45 -15.19 17.05 17.55
N GLY A 46 -15.24 16.62 18.81
CA GLY A 46 -16.14 17.12 19.82
C GLY A 46 -17.51 16.43 19.79
N LYS A 47 -18.49 17.10 20.37
CA LYS A 47 -19.84 16.57 20.56
C LYS A 47 -20.72 16.79 19.33
N LEU A 48 -21.51 15.78 18.99
CA LEU A 48 -22.62 15.91 18.06
C LEU A 48 -23.87 16.42 18.77
N ASP A 49 -24.10 15.95 20.00
CA ASP A 49 -25.16 16.39 20.90
C ASP A 49 -24.77 16.10 22.37
N GLU A 50 -25.70 16.22 23.31
CA GLU A 50 -25.44 16.00 24.75
C GLU A 50 -24.99 14.57 25.08
N ASN A 51 -25.33 13.59 24.25
CA ASN A 51 -25.13 12.16 24.47
C ASN A 51 -24.17 11.50 23.47
N ALA A 52 -23.75 12.21 22.42
CA ALA A 52 -22.93 11.67 21.33
C ALA A 52 -21.67 12.51 21.06
N GLU A 53 -20.55 11.82 20.91
CA GLU A 53 -19.24 12.37 20.53
C GLU A 53 -18.82 11.87 19.14
N MET A 54 -18.08 12.70 18.42
CA MET A 54 -17.55 12.41 17.10
C MET A 54 -16.05 12.17 17.19
N THR A 55 -15.70 10.91 17.46
CA THR A 55 -14.31 10.43 17.37
C THR A 55 -14.14 9.61 16.10
N LEU A 56 -13.03 9.82 15.41
CA LEU A 56 -12.57 9.02 14.28
C LEU A 56 -11.17 8.48 14.59
N ASP A 57 -11.07 7.17 14.64
CA ASP A 57 -9.83 6.44 14.83
C ASP A 57 -9.46 5.69 13.54
N TYR A 58 -8.20 5.77 13.15
CA TYR A 58 -7.67 5.04 12.01
C TYR A 58 -6.40 4.30 12.41
N ASP A 59 -6.27 3.06 11.97
CA ASP A 59 -5.11 2.23 12.23
C ASP A 59 -4.56 1.64 10.92
N LEU A 60 -3.24 1.67 10.76
CA LEU A 60 -2.48 0.95 9.74
C LEU A 60 -1.59 -0.05 10.45
N THR A 61 -1.77 -1.35 10.19
CA THR A 61 -0.91 -2.41 10.71
C THR A 61 -0.13 -3.04 9.58
N ILE A 62 1.20 -3.02 9.69
CA ILE A 62 2.10 -3.69 8.76
C ILE A 62 2.85 -4.77 9.53
N THR A 63 2.70 -6.02 9.09
CA THR A 63 3.45 -7.16 9.58
C THR A 63 4.50 -7.59 8.54
N LYS A 64 5.25 -8.66 8.82
CA LYS A 64 6.21 -9.22 7.86
C LYS A 64 5.54 -9.74 6.57
N ASP A 65 4.28 -10.15 6.65
CA ASP A 65 3.57 -10.85 5.57
C ASP A 65 2.26 -10.15 5.14
N SER A 66 1.78 -9.16 5.92
CA SER A 66 0.46 -8.58 5.72
C SER A 66 0.40 -7.08 6.01
N CYS A 67 -0.65 -6.45 5.49
CA CYS A 67 -1.03 -5.07 5.76
C CYS A 67 -2.54 -5.03 6.00
N THR A 68 -2.98 -4.31 7.04
CA THR A 68 -4.38 -3.93 7.22
C THR A 68 -4.52 -2.45 7.47
N PHE A 69 -5.59 -1.85 6.97
CA PHE A 69 -5.94 -0.46 7.17
C PHE A 69 -7.40 -0.38 7.63
N GLY A 70 -7.65 0.30 8.74
CA GLY A 70 -8.97 0.35 9.33
C GLY A 70 -9.36 1.74 9.80
N GLY A 71 -10.66 1.96 9.91
CA GLY A 71 -11.26 3.16 10.45
C GLY A 71 -12.47 2.83 11.30
N LEU A 72 -12.60 3.50 12.44
CA LEU A 72 -13.70 3.34 13.38
C LEU A 72 -14.17 4.71 13.88
N GLY A 73 -15.49 4.91 13.93
CA GLY A 73 -16.10 6.11 14.50
C GLY A 73 -17.34 6.57 13.74
N TYR A 74 -17.61 7.88 13.78
CA TYR A 74 -18.79 8.45 13.14
C TYR A 74 -18.85 8.14 11.64
N LYS A 75 -19.87 7.37 11.24
CA LYS A 75 -20.09 6.88 9.86
C LYS A 75 -18.85 6.17 9.24
N THR A 76 -17.93 5.71 10.07
CA THR A 76 -16.66 5.14 9.65
C THR A 76 -16.52 3.80 10.34
N PHE A 77 -16.63 2.71 9.57
CA PHE A 77 -16.39 1.36 10.09
C PHE A 77 -15.92 0.46 8.97
N PHE A 78 -14.62 0.22 8.91
CA PHE A 78 -14.01 -0.69 7.95
C PHE A 78 -12.68 -1.26 8.47
N THR A 79 -12.35 -2.44 7.97
CA THR A 79 -11.02 -3.03 7.99
C THR A 79 -10.75 -3.59 6.60
N ASP A 80 -9.74 -3.05 5.93
CA ASP A 80 -9.27 -3.49 4.63
C ASP A 80 -7.96 -4.28 4.76
N VAL A 81 -7.84 -5.32 3.95
CA VAL A 81 -6.54 -5.91 3.60
C VAL A 81 -5.90 -5.02 2.55
N CYS A 82 -4.62 -4.73 2.76
CA CYS A 82 -3.82 -3.90 1.87
C CYS A 82 -2.53 -4.58 1.44
N SER A 83 -1.89 -4.01 0.41
CA SER A 83 -0.47 -4.22 0.11
C SER A 83 0.29 -2.91 0.26
N ILE A 84 1.62 -3.01 0.37
CA ILE A 84 2.50 -1.84 0.37
C ILE A 84 3.50 -1.93 -0.77
N THR A 85 3.73 -0.80 -1.43
CA THR A 85 4.79 -0.61 -2.43
C THR A 85 5.59 0.65 -2.12
N GLY A 86 6.81 0.79 -2.61
CA GLY A 86 7.65 1.96 -2.37
C GLY A 86 9.05 1.61 -1.87
N ASN A 87 9.56 2.40 -0.93
CA ASN A 87 10.93 2.32 -0.42
C ASN A 87 11.02 2.67 1.08
N GLU A 88 12.25 2.78 1.59
CA GLU A 88 12.54 3.09 3.00
C GLU A 88 12.02 4.45 3.49
N LYS A 89 11.77 5.41 2.58
CA LYS A 89 11.33 6.79 2.90
C LYS A 89 9.82 6.96 2.77
N GLN A 90 9.21 6.25 1.83
CA GLN A 90 7.79 6.35 1.52
C GLN A 90 7.22 5.02 1.04
N ILE A 91 6.00 4.72 1.49
CA ILE A 91 5.18 3.63 0.96
C ILE A 91 3.83 4.16 0.47
N ILE A 92 3.27 3.44 -0.49
CA ILE A 92 1.89 3.57 -0.95
C ILE A 92 1.14 2.34 -0.45
N VAL A 93 0.07 2.58 0.29
CA VAL A 93 -0.84 1.55 0.80
C VAL A 93 -1.96 1.38 -0.21
N LYS A 94 -2.05 0.18 -0.80
CA LYS A 94 -3.02 -0.17 -1.84
C LYS A 94 -4.09 -1.08 -1.29
N TYR A 95 -5.34 -0.81 -1.67
CA TYR A 95 -6.48 -1.64 -1.35
C TYR A 95 -6.37 -3.02 -2.02
N ILE A 96 -6.77 -4.07 -1.32
CA ILE A 96 -6.97 -5.41 -1.90
C ILE A 96 -8.43 -5.82 -1.73
N SER A 97 -8.91 -5.83 -0.49
CA SER A 97 -10.27 -6.23 -0.16
C SER A 97 -10.70 -5.75 1.22
N GLN A 98 -11.97 -5.38 1.38
CA GLN A 98 -12.57 -5.19 2.70
C GLN A 98 -12.83 -6.55 3.37
N ILE A 99 -12.39 -6.72 4.62
CA ILE A 99 -12.64 -7.92 5.43
C ILE A 99 -13.62 -7.69 6.57
N GLU A 100 -13.87 -6.44 6.92
CA GLU A 100 -14.86 -6.02 7.90
C GLU A 100 -15.35 -4.61 7.53
N GLY A 101 -16.61 -4.29 7.79
CA GLY A 101 -17.12 -2.94 7.60
C GLY A 101 -18.52 -2.88 7.02
N ASN A 102 -18.96 -1.64 6.75
CA ASN A 102 -20.22 -1.37 6.05
C ASN A 102 -19.97 -1.24 4.53
N PRO A 103 -20.88 -1.70 3.66
CA PRO A 103 -20.81 -1.43 2.23
C PRO A 103 -20.62 0.05 1.85
N MET A 104 -21.11 0.99 2.67
CA MET A 104 -20.96 2.44 2.46
C MET A 104 -19.54 2.96 2.65
N THR A 105 -18.66 2.19 3.29
CA THR A 105 -17.24 2.53 3.54
C THR A 105 -16.32 1.57 2.80
N ASN A 106 -16.77 1.04 1.65
CA ASN A 106 -15.98 0.17 0.81
C ASN A 106 -15.06 0.99 -0.11
N HIS A 107 -13.77 0.66 -0.09
CA HIS A 107 -12.73 1.40 -0.83
C HIS A 107 -12.30 0.75 -2.15
N LEU A 108 -13.09 -0.19 -2.70
CA LEU A 108 -12.82 -0.80 -4.01
C LEU A 108 -12.58 0.23 -5.14
N PRO A 109 -13.30 1.38 -5.21
CA PRO A 109 -12.99 2.41 -6.21
C PRO A 109 -11.68 3.17 -5.95
N THR A 110 -11.23 3.21 -4.70
CA THR A 110 -10.17 4.09 -4.18
C THR A 110 -8.85 3.34 -4.04
N ASP A 111 -8.41 2.64 -5.11
CA ASP A 111 -7.21 1.77 -5.16
C ASP A 111 -6.05 2.17 -4.21
N THR A 112 -5.75 3.46 -4.08
CA THR A 112 -4.80 3.97 -3.07
C THR A 112 -5.49 4.38 -1.77
N LEU A 113 -5.22 3.64 -0.69
CA LEU A 113 -5.74 3.94 0.64
C LEU A 113 -4.98 5.07 1.32
N ALA A 114 -3.65 5.09 1.18
CA ALA A 114 -2.81 6.11 1.79
C ALA A 114 -1.40 6.19 1.15
N VAL A 115 -0.77 7.35 1.26
CA VAL A 115 0.67 7.54 1.11
C VAL A 115 1.25 7.78 2.50
N VAL A 116 2.22 6.97 2.90
CA VAL A 116 2.88 7.07 4.21
C VAL A 116 4.35 7.37 4.01
N PHE A 117 4.87 8.40 4.67
CA PHE A 117 6.26 8.84 4.49
C PHE A 117 6.93 9.24 5.80
N ARG A 118 8.26 9.20 5.80
CA ARG A 118 9.10 9.63 6.92
C ARG A 118 9.62 11.03 6.66
N LYS A 119 9.46 11.92 7.63
CA LYS A 119 10.04 13.26 7.63
C LYS A 119 10.50 13.60 9.04
N ASP A 120 11.76 14.03 9.19
CA ASP A 120 12.35 14.43 10.48
C ASP A 120 12.17 13.40 11.61
N GLY A 121 12.37 12.11 11.28
CA GLY A 121 12.21 11.00 12.23
C GLY A 121 10.77 10.65 12.59
N LYS A 122 9.78 11.34 12.02
CA LYS A 122 8.34 11.13 12.25
C LYS A 122 7.68 10.51 11.04
N TYR A 123 6.55 9.87 11.27
CA TYR A 123 5.73 9.22 10.25
C TYR A 123 4.51 10.07 9.95
N PHE A 124 4.20 10.25 8.67
CA PHE A 124 3.03 11.01 8.22
C PHE A 124 2.20 10.16 7.27
N LEU A 125 0.89 10.36 7.28
CA LEU A 125 -0.09 9.72 6.40
C LEU A 125 -0.85 10.80 5.63
N GLN A 126 -1.01 10.59 4.33
CA GLN A 126 -1.84 11.40 3.45
C GLN A 126 -2.83 10.47 2.75
N SER A 127 -4.13 10.80 2.76
CA SER A 127 -5.19 9.91 2.26
C SER A 127 -6.45 10.69 1.87
N GLU A 128 -7.20 10.15 0.91
CA GLU A 128 -8.56 10.57 0.55
C GLU A 128 -9.63 10.04 1.51
N ILE A 129 -9.26 9.12 2.40
CA ILE A 129 -10.15 8.43 3.33
C ILE A 129 -10.05 9.05 4.73
N VAL A 130 -8.85 9.52 5.11
CA VAL A 130 -8.56 10.07 6.44
C VAL A 130 -8.57 11.60 6.39
N PRO A 131 -9.55 12.28 7.00
CA PRO A 131 -9.53 13.73 7.14
C PRO A 131 -8.58 14.16 8.26
N ASN A 132 -8.03 15.37 8.17
CA ASN A 132 -7.41 16.03 9.32
C ASN A 132 -8.49 16.61 10.27
N LYS A 133 -8.07 17.30 11.35
CA LYS A 133 -8.99 17.92 12.32
C LYS A 133 -9.91 19.01 11.73
N ASP A 134 -9.59 19.53 10.56
CA ASP A 134 -10.34 20.56 9.86
C ASP A 134 -11.19 19.98 8.71
N TRP A 135 -11.40 18.66 8.69
CA TRP A 135 -12.13 17.94 7.64
C TRP A 135 -11.50 18.04 6.24
N GLN A 136 -10.20 18.29 6.17
CA GLN A 136 -9.45 18.32 4.91
C GLN A 136 -8.81 16.97 4.64
N TYR A 137 -9.01 16.47 3.42
CA TYR A 137 -8.41 15.24 2.92
C TYR A 137 -7.09 15.53 2.20
N ASN A 138 -6.31 14.50 1.92
CA ASN A 138 -5.02 14.62 1.23
C ASN A 138 -4.03 15.61 1.88
N THR A 139 -4.19 15.85 3.18
CA THR A 139 -3.26 16.66 3.98
C THR A 139 -2.40 15.71 4.83
N PRO A 140 -1.07 15.92 4.94
CA PRO A 140 -0.24 15.09 5.80
C PRO A 140 -0.65 15.17 7.28
N ILE A 141 -0.94 14.01 7.88
CA ILE A 141 -1.30 13.87 9.29
C ILE A 141 -0.20 13.07 10.01
N LEU A 142 0.21 13.53 11.18
CA LEU A 142 1.21 12.84 12.00
C LEU A 142 0.64 11.50 12.50
N LEU A 143 1.35 10.41 12.21
CA LEU A 143 1.03 9.07 12.73
C LEU A 143 1.69 8.86 14.09
N LYS A 144 0.95 8.26 15.03
CA LYS A 144 1.53 7.65 16.23
C LYS A 144 1.91 6.21 15.91
N LYS A 145 3.20 5.89 15.99
CA LYS A 145 3.66 4.49 15.93
C LYS A 145 3.54 3.88 17.33
N LYS A 146 2.73 2.84 17.50
CA LYS A 146 2.64 2.07 18.75
C LYS A 146 3.91 1.22 18.87
N SER A 147 4.65 1.39 19.98
CA SER A 147 5.89 0.68 20.29
C SER A 147 5.67 -0.82 20.51
#